data_AF-A0A6J5WVD4-F1
#
_entry.id   AF-A0A6J5WVD4-F1
#
_cell.length_a   1.000
_cell.length_b   1.000
_cell.length_c   1.000
_cell.angle_alpha   90.00
_cell.angle_beta   90.00
_cell.angle_gamma   90.00
#
_symmetry.space_group_name_H-M   'P 1'
#
loop_
_entity.id
_entity.type
_entity.pdbx_description
1 polymer ?
#
loop_
_entity_poly.entity_id
_entity_poly.type
_entity_poly.pdbx_seq_one_letter_code
_entity_poly.pdbx_strand_id
1 'polypeptide(L)'
;MDVIIGRFYTAPCLDELSISYCKKQESVPTLQGCASLRELRVFKCEGFVSIPSGLESCTCLRFLRIQYCQNFRNLLDVLQSPVSLEGLRITDCPYLETIPSSDNLKSLSLLWIEKCNA
;
A
#
# COMPACT_ATOMS: atom_id res chain seq x y z
N MET A 1 4.53 16.04 9.29
CA MET A 1 4.32 14.71 8.71
C MET A 1 3.18 14.87 7.73
N ASP A 2 3.53 14.95 6.45
CA ASP A 2 2.67 15.53 5.42
C ASP A 2 1.41 14.68 5.20
N VAL A 3 0.26 15.28 5.52
CA VAL A 3 -1.06 14.77 5.16
C VAL A 3 -1.31 15.23 3.74
N ILE A 4 -0.89 14.43 2.75
CA ILE A 4 -1.07 14.81 1.35
C ILE A 4 -2.41 14.30 0.85
N ILE A 5 -3.41 15.17 0.92
CA ILE A 5 -4.66 15.03 0.17
C ILE A 5 -4.48 15.90 -1.08
N GLY A 6 -3.99 15.32 -2.18
CA GLY A 6 -3.73 16.07 -3.40
C GLY A 6 -3.33 15.19 -4.58
N ARG A 7 -3.71 15.60 -5.79
CA ARG A 7 -3.23 14.99 -7.05
C ARG A 7 -1.72 15.16 -7.12
N PHE A 8 -0.97 14.06 -6.96
CA PHE A 8 0.46 14.09 -7.22
C PHE A 8 0.69 14.14 -8.72
N TYR A 9 1.36 15.21 -9.16
CA TYR A 9 2.18 15.14 -10.35
C TYR A 9 3.49 14.45 -9.93
N THR A 10 4.01 13.57 -10.79
CA THR A 10 5.20 12.71 -10.60
C THR A 10 6.19 13.17 -9.52
N ALA A 11 6.42 12.35 -8.49
CA ALA A 11 7.35 12.65 -7.39
C ALA A 11 8.55 11.69 -7.38
N PRO A 12 9.57 11.92 -8.24
CA PRO A 12 10.64 10.96 -8.47
C PRO A 12 11.59 10.79 -7.26
N CYS A 13 11.62 11.72 -6.31
CA CYS A 13 12.49 11.67 -5.12
C CYS A 13 11.72 11.37 -3.82
N LEU A 14 10.46 10.92 -3.91
CA LEU A 14 9.66 10.61 -2.73
C LEU A 14 10.11 9.28 -2.15
N ASP A 15 10.70 9.27 -0.95
CA ASP A 15 11.15 8.04 -0.26
C ASP A 15 10.04 7.41 0.58
N GLU A 16 9.19 8.22 1.22
CA GLU A 16 8.09 7.76 2.06
C GLU A 16 6.78 8.48 1.69
N LEU A 17 5.70 7.71 1.57
CA LEU A 17 4.36 8.23 1.36
C LEU A 17 3.44 7.74 2.46
N SER A 18 2.82 8.68 3.17
CA SER A 18 1.79 8.39 4.15
C SER A 18 0.45 8.96 3.71
N ILE A 19 -0.55 8.09 3.66
CA ILE A 19 -1.93 8.39 3.29
C ILE A 19 -2.78 8.10 4.52
N SER A 20 -3.40 9.12 5.12
CA SER A 20 -4.07 8.97 6.41
C SER A 20 -5.42 9.68 6.45
N TYR A 21 -6.39 9.10 7.17
CA TYR A 21 -7.70 9.70 7.46
C TYR A 21 -8.53 10.07 6.21
N CYS A 22 -8.40 9.29 5.13
CA CYS A 22 -9.12 9.52 3.89
C CYS A 22 -10.59 9.13 4.00
N LYS A 23 -11.46 9.97 3.45
CA LYS A 23 -12.90 9.69 3.38
C LYS A 23 -13.23 8.77 2.22
N LYS A 24 -14.39 8.10 2.29
CA LYS A 24 -14.86 7.16 1.25
C LYS A 24 -14.95 7.75 -0.17
N GLN A 25 -15.13 9.07 -0.28
CA GLN A 25 -15.28 9.79 -1.56
C GLN A 25 -13.95 10.29 -2.13
N GLU A 26 -12.86 10.18 -1.38
CA GLU A 26 -11.54 10.63 -1.81
C GLU A 26 -10.88 9.53 -2.63
N SER A 27 -10.50 9.85 -3.86
CA SER A 27 -9.68 8.98 -4.68
C SER A 27 -8.26 8.93 -4.11
N VAL A 28 -7.75 7.72 -3.92
CA VAL A 28 -6.33 7.50 -3.59
C VAL A 28 -5.47 8.02 -4.77
N PRO A 29 -4.34 8.70 -4.50
CA PRO A 29 -3.45 9.16 -5.55
C PRO A 29 -2.83 7.99 -6.34
N THR A 30 -2.55 8.21 -7.63
CA THR A 30 -1.71 7.29 -8.40
C THR A 30 -0.26 7.38 -7.93
N LEU A 31 0.47 6.27 -7.99
CA LEU A 31 1.88 6.19 -7.62
C LEU A 31 2.81 6.14 -8.84
N GLN A 32 2.28 6.43 -10.02
CA GLN A 32 3.04 6.46 -11.25
C GLN A 32 4.20 7.47 -11.15
N GLY A 33 5.41 7.00 -11.43
CA GLY A 33 6.63 7.82 -11.39
C GLY A 33 7.25 7.99 -9.99
N CYS A 34 6.72 7.36 -8.95
CA CYS A 34 7.31 7.33 -7.60
C CYS A 34 8.41 6.25 -7.49
N ALA A 35 9.37 6.26 -8.41
CA ALA A 35 10.38 5.19 -8.52
C ALA A 35 11.29 5.04 -7.30
N SER A 36 11.53 6.12 -6.56
CA SER A 36 12.32 6.12 -5.32
C SER A 36 11.52 5.76 -4.07
N LEU A 37 10.21 5.55 -4.16
CA LEU A 37 9.38 5.26 -2.99
C LEU A 37 9.81 3.95 -2.33
N ARG A 38 10.23 4.04 -1.06
CA ARG A 38 10.69 2.92 -0.23
C ARG A 38 9.61 2.43 0.72
N GLU A 39 8.77 3.34 1.21
CA GLU A 39 7.71 2.98 2.15
C GLU A 39 6.37 3.64 1.81
N LEU A 40 5.33 2.82 1.76
CA LEU A 40 3.94 3.26 1.65
C LEU A 40 3.20 2.91 2.94
N ARG A 41 2.65 3.93 3.61
CA ARG A 41 1.80 3.79 4.79
C ARG A 41 0.39 4.29 4.52
N VAL A 42 -0.60 3.45 4.76
CA VAL A 42 -2.02 3.81 4.68
C VAL A 42 -2.65 3.59 6.04
N PHE A 43 -3.24 4.65 6.60
CA PHE A 43 -3.77 4.64 7.97
C PHE A 43 -5.18 5.21 8.02
N LYS A 44 -6.14 4.40 8.50
CA LYS A 44 -7.52 4.84 8.74
C LYS A 44 -8.16 5.52 7.52
N CYS A 45 -8.00 4.94 6.34
CA CYS A 45 -8.61 5.44 5.11
C CYS A 45 -9.80 4.56 4.71
N GLU A 46 -11.00 5.12 4.78
CA GLU A 46 -12.23 4.39 4.45
C GLU A 46 -12.47 4.30 2.94
N GLY A 47 -11.90 5.21 2.16
CA GLY A 47 -11.91 5.13 0.68
C GLY A 47 -10.89 4.16 0.09
N PHE A 48 -9.99 3.62 0.92
CA PHE A 48 -8.91 2.75 0.45
C PHE A 48 -9.38 1.31 0.30
N VAL A 49 -9.86 0.96 -0.90
CA VAL A 49 -10.41 -0.37 -1.21
C VAL A 49 -9.34 -1.33 -1.76
N SER A 50 -8.39 -0.79 -2.52
CA SER A 50 -7.29 -1.51 -3.13
C SER A 50 -6.06 -0.61 -3.19
N ILE A 51 -4.90 -1.20 -3.45
CA ILE A 51 -3.69 -0.42 -3.72
C ILE A 51 -3.90 0.41 -5.01
N PRO A 52 -3.40 1.66 -5.06
CA PRO A 52 -3.50 2.50 -6.26
C PRO A 52 -2.66 1.97 -7.42
N SER A 53 -3.07 2.32 -8.64
CA SER A 53 -2.31 2.03 -9.86
C SER A 53 -0.98 2.78 -9.90
N GLY A 54 0.02 2.20 -10.59
CA GLY A 54 1.36 2.75 -10.72
C GLY A 54 2.33 2.28 -9.64
N LEU A 55 1.92 1.41 -8.72
CA LEU A 55 2.83 0.84 -7.72
C LEU A 55 3.91 -0.04 -8.37
N GLU A 56 3.64 -0.63 -9.54
CA GLU A 56 4.62 -1.33 -10.36
C GLU A 56 5.79 -0.44 -10.81
N SER A 57 5.60 0.89 -10.82
CA SER A 57 6.67 1.86 -11.07
C SER A 57 7.53 2.13 -9.83
N CYS A 58 7.08 1.74 -8.64
CA CYS A 58 7.78 1.93 -7.36
C CYS A 58 8.80 0.81 -7.12
N THR A 59 9.80 0.72 -8.00
CA THR A 59 10.81 -0.37 -7.99
C THR A 59 11.67 -0.40 -6.71
N CYS A 60 11.76 0.72 -5.99
CA CYS A 60 12.46 0.81 -4.70
C CYS A 60 11.59 0.45 -3.49
N LEU A 61 10.31 0.10 -3.67
CA LEU A 61 9.42 -0.14 -2.53
C LEU A 61 9.89 -1.36 -1.74
N ARG A 62 10.04 -1.18 -0.42
CA ARG A 62 10.46 -2.21 0.53
C ARG A 62 9.42 -2.47 1.61
N PHE A 63 8.67 -1.46 2.02
CA PHE A 63 7.72 -1.57 3.13
C PHE A 63 6.33 -1.12 2.72
N LEU A 64 5.34 -1.97 3.00
CA LEU A 64 3.92 -1.65 2.86
C LEU A 64 3.21 -1.84 4.18
N ARG A 65 2.57 -0.76 4.68
CA ARG A 65 1.79 -0.78 5.91
C ARG A 65 0.37 -0.29 5.65
N ILE A 66 -0.61 -1.11 5.99
CA ILE A 66 -2.03 -0.78 5.85
C ILE A 66 -2.70 -1.04 7.19
N GLN A 67 -3.27 -0.01 7.79
CA GLN A 67 -3.78 -0.08 9.16
C GLN A 67 -5.15 0.59 9.26
N TYR A 68 -6.08 -0.06 9.95
CA TYR A 68 -7.42 0.47 10.25
C TYR A 68 -8.24 0.84 9.00
N CYS A 69 -8.02 0.18 7.87
CA CYS A 69 -8.70 0.46 6.61
C CYS A 69 -9.89 -0.48 6.42
N GLN A 70 -11.07 -0.01 6.84
CA GLN A 70 -12.29 -0.82 6.98
C GLN A 70 -12.95 -1.19 5.65
N ASN A 71 -12.44 -0.75 4.50
CA ASN A 71 -12.93 -1.17 3.19
C ASN A 71 -11.84 -1.80 2.33
N PHE A 72 -10.63 -2.00 2.87
CA PHE A 72 -9.52 -2.58 2.13
C PHE A 72 -9.76 -4.08 1.89
N ARG A 73 -9.73 -4.49 0.62
CA ARG A 73 -10.12 -5.85 0.22
C ARG A 73 -8.99 -6.68 -0.38
N ASN A 74 -8.19 -6.10 -1.26
CA ASN A 74 -7.32 -6.91 -2.12
C ASN A 74 -5.92 -6.35 -2.26
N LEU A 75 -4.94 -7.26 -2.23
CA LEU A 75 -3.51 -7.02 -2.42
C LEU A 75 -2.97 -7.69 -3.71
N LEU A 76 -3.81 -8.45 -4.44
CA LEU A 76 -3.37 -9.39 -5.48
C LEU A 76 -2.71 -8.75 -6.71
N ASP A 77 -3.21 -7.62 -7.20
CA ASP A 77 -2.68 -7.00 -8.44
C ASP A 77 -1.25 -6.46 -8.27
N VAL A 78 -0.85 -6.26 -7.02
CA VAL A 78 0.35 -5.50 -6.65
C VAL A 78 1.58 -6.38 -6.55
N LEU A 79 1.38 -7.59 -6.07
CA LEU A 79 2.46 -8.53 -5.79
C LEU A 79 2.67 -9.52 -6.93
N GLN A 80 1.94 -9.37 -8.03
CA GLN A 80 2.28 -10.02 -9.30
C GLN A 80 3.45 -9.33 -10.02
N SER A 81 3.78 -8.10 -9.62
CA SER A 81 4.94 -7.34 -10.11
C SER A 81 6.17 -7.65 -9.24
N PRO A 82 7.41 -7.65 -9.78
CA PRO A 82 8.64 -7.99 -9.04
C PRO A 82 9.06 -6.89 -8.06
N VAL A 83 8.15 -6.47 -7.19
CA VAL A 83 8.45 -5.55 -6.09
C VAL A 83 9.22 -6.34 -5.04
N SER A 84 10.45 -5.91 -4.73
CA SER A 84 11.28 -6.51 -3.68
C SER A 84 10.80 -6.09 -2.29
N LEU A 85 9.54 -6.42 -1.96
CA LEU A 85 8.96 -6.08 -0.67
C LEU A 85 9.67 -6.87 0.44
N GLU A 86 10.25 -6.15 1.39
CA GLU A 86 10.96 -6.70 2.55
C GLU A 86 10.02 -6.83 3.76
N GLY A 87 9.04 -5.94 3.88
CA GLY A 87 8.06 -5.95 4.97
C GLY A 87 6.63 -5.63 4.54
N LEU A 88 5.70 -6.48 4.96
CA LEU A 88 4.26 -6.32 4.79
C LEU A 88 3.58 -6.33 6.15
N ARG A 89 2.90 -5.23 6.49
CA ARG A 89 2.08 -5.13 7.69
C ARG A 89 0.65 -4.74 7.34
N ILE A 90 -0.30 -5.59 7.69
CA ILE A 90 -1.73 -5.29 7.60
C ILE A 90 -2.35 -5.47 9.00
N THR A 91 -3.07 -4.47 9.49
CA THR A 91 -3.66 -4.51 10.82
C THR A 91 -5.05 -3.91 10.82
N ASP A 92 -6.03 -4.59 11.41
CA ASP A 92 -7.40 -4.08 11.56
C ASP A 92 -8.02 -3.69 10.20
N CYS A 93 -7.99 -4.64 9.26
CA CYS A 93 -8.58 -4.53 7.93
C CYS A 93 -9.53 -5.73 7.73
N PRO A 94 -10.76 -5.67 8.29
CA PRO A 94 -11.62 -6.84 8.43
C PRO A 94 -12.23 -7.35 7.11
N TYR A 95 -12.13 -6.59 6.02
CA TYR A 95 -12.63 -6.99 4.69
C TYR A 95 -11.52 -7.45 3.75
N LEU A 96 -10.30 -7.66 4.25
CA LEU A 96 -9.22 -8.24 3.46
C LEU A 96 -9.65 -9.64 3.00
N GLU A 97 -9.88 -9.80 1.70
CA GLU A 97 -10.37 -11.03 1.07
C GLU A 97 -9.21 -11.93 0.65
N THR A 98 -8.07 -11.35 0.29
CA THR A 98 -6.95 -12.10 -0.27
C THR A 98 -5.60 -11.57 0.20
N ILE A 99 -4.71 -12.51 0.51
CA ILE A 99 -3.29 -12.25 0.70
C ILE A 99 -2.49 -12.83 -0.47
N PRO A 100 -1.39 -12.19 -0.86
CA PRO A 100 -0.48 -12.68 -1.89
C PRO A 100 0.07 -14.07 -1.57
N SER A 101 0.26 -14.89 -2.60
CA SER A 101 1.04 -16.13 -2.47
C SER A 101 2.47 -15.81 -2.06
N SER A 102 3.04 -16.64 -1.19
CA SER A 102 4.45 -16.57 -0.78
C SER A 102 5.42 -16.65 -1.95
N ASP A 103 5.04 -17.30 -3.05
CA ASP A 103 5.88 -17.49 -4.24
C ASP A 103 6.29 -16.16 -4.90
N ASN A 104 5.46 -15.13 -4.70
CA ASN A 104 5.63 -13.80 -5.25
C ASN A 104 6.43 -12.87 -4.33
N LEU A 105 6.66 -13.27 -3.08
CA LEU A 105 7.21 -12.44 -2.01
C LEU A 105 8.62 -12.92 -1.61
N LYS A 106 9.48 -13.14 -2.60
CA LYS A 106 10.81 -13.77 -2.41
C LYS A 106 11.76 -12.99 -1.49
N SER A 107 11.56 -11.67 -1.36
CA SER A 107 12.37 -10.79 -0.51
C SER A 107 11.75 -10.53 0.86
N LEU A 108 10.56 -11.07 1.14
CA LEU A 108 9.82 -10.74 2.35
C LEU A 108 10.47 -11.38 3.57
N SER A 109 10.86 -10.55 4.54
CA SER A 109 11.43 -10.97 5.82
C SER A 109 10.50 -10.67 7.00
N LEU A 110 9.56 -9.74 6.81
CA LEU A 110 8.60 -9.35 7.82
C LEU A 110 7.19 -9.44 7.26
N LEU A 111 6.38 -10.31 7.87
CA LEU A 111 4.95 -10.43 7.60
C LEU A 111 4.19 -10.28 8.92
N TRP A 112 3.31 -9.29 9.00
CA TRP A 112 2.43 -9.08 10.14
C TRP A 112 1.01 -8.83 9.67
N ILE A 113 0.12 -9.80 9.87
CA ILE A 113 -1.30 -9.69 9.57
C ILE A 113 -2.08 -9.96 10.85
N GLU A 114 -2.85 -8.98 11.31
CA GLU A 114 -3.55 -9.04 12.59
C GLU A 114 -4.92 -8.39 12.46
N LYS A 115 -5.96 -8.97 13.08
CA LYS A 115 -7.35 -8.47 13.03
C LYS A 115 -7.85 -8.25 11.59
N CYS A 116 -7.55 -9.20 10.71
CA CYS A 116 -8.02 -9.23 9.32
C CYS A 116 -8.75 -10.57 9.11
N ASN A 117 -9.81 -10.61 8.29
CA ASN A 117 -10.52 -11.86 7.94
C ASN A 117 -9.92 -12.56 6.71
N ALA A 118 -8.59 -12.46 6.56
CA ALA A 118 -7.84 -12.98 5.41
C ALA A 118 -7.89 -14.50 5.30
#